data_AF-A0A7J3VRP3-F1
#
_entry.id   AF-A0A7J3VRP3-F1
#
_cell.length_a   1.000
_cell.length_b   1.000
_cell.length_c   1.000
_cell.angle_alpha   90.00
_cell.angle_beta   90.00
_cell.angle_gamma   90.00
#
_symmetry.space_group_name_H-M   'P 1'
#
loop_
_entity.id
_entity.type
_entity.pdbx_description
1 polymer ?
#
loop_
_entity_poly.entity_id
_entity_poly.type
_entity_poly.pdbx_seq_one_letter_code
_entity_poly.pdbx_strand_id
1 'polypeptide(L)'
;GEAVKQLVEKLPQNPKIIITVDAALKLEGEESGKVAEGVGVAIGGPGVDKYKIEELAKSRNIPLYAFVVFESITEAITPMKESIAKAADVVLARVKKLILEKVEGGEIAVVAGIGNTVGVGG
;
A
#
# COMPACT_ATOMS: atom_id res chain seq x y z
N GLY A 1 -5.94 0.43 -9.02
CA GLY A 1 -5.05 -0.16 -10.05
C GLY A 1 -4.84 0.74 -11.24
N GLU A 2 -5.92 1.24 -11.86
CA GLU A 2 -5.84 2.13 -13.04
C GLU A 2 -5.00 3.40 -12.82
N ALA A 3 -5.18 4.06 -11.67
CA ALA A 3 -4.42 5.27 -11.32
C ALA A 3 -2.91 5.02 -11.23
N VAL A 4 -2.50 3.88 -10.64
CA VAL A 4 -1.08 3.49 -10.55
C VAL A 4 -0.51 3.26 -11.95
N LYS A 5 -1.27 2.60 -12.82
CA LYS A 5 -0.86 2.36 -14.21
C LYS A 5 -0.65 3.67 -14.97
N GLN A 6 -1.63 4.57 -14.96
CA GLN A 6 -1.53 5.85 -15.65
C GLN A 6 -0.40 6.73 -15.09
N LEU A 7 -0.15 6.68 -13.78
CA LEU A 7 0.97 7.38 -13.17
C LEU A 7 2.29 6.84 -13.71
N VAL A 8 2.52 5.52 -13.61
CA VAL A 8 3.76 4.87 -14.06
C VAL A 8 4.02 5.07 -15.56
N GLU A 9 2.96 5.11 -16.38
CA GLU A 9 3.07 5.38 -17.82
C GLU A 9 3.48 6.83 -18.14
N LYS A 10 3.16 7.79 -17.27
CA LYS A 10 3.49 9.21 -17.43
C LYS A 10 4.86 9.59 -16.86
N LEU A 11 5.49 8.70 -16.09
CA LEU A 11 6.80 8.97 -15.51
C LEU A 11 7.89 8.98 -16.60
N PRO A 12 8.89 9.86 -16.49
CA PRO A 12 10.00 9.94 -17.45
C PRO A 12 10.89 8.68 -17.44
N GLN A 13 10.90 7.94 -16.32
CA GLN A 13 11.53 6.63 -16.20
C GLN A 13 10.68 5.68 -15.36
N ASN A 14 10.92 4.37 -15.52
CA ASN A 14 10.28 3.38 -14.66
C ASN A 14 10.68 3.62 -13.20
N PRO A 15 9.72 3.50 -12.26
CA PRO A 15 10.05 3.53 -10.85
C PRO A 15 10.89 2.30 -10.48
N LYS A 16 11.79 2.50 -9.52
CA LYS A 16 12.63 1.41 -9.00
C LYS A 16 11.85 0.41 -8.18
N ILE A 17 10.83 0.90 -7.48
CA ILE A 17 9.94 0.08 -6.67
C ILE A 17 8.54 0.68 -6.72
N ILE A 18 7.54 -0.17 -6.60
CA ILE A 18 6.16 0.21 -6.30
C ILE A 18 5.82 -0.36 -4.92
N ILE A 19 5.31 0.48 -4.03
CA ILE A 19 4.90 0.13 -2.68
C ILE A 19 3.39 0.36 -2.56
N THR A 20 2.63 -0.66 -2.18
CA THR A 20 1.20 -0.54 -1.89
C THR A 20 0.96 -0.60 -0.39
N VAL A 21 0.11 0.29 0.13
CA VAL A 21 -0.31 0.29 1.54
C VAL A 21 -1.83 0.16 1.58
N ASP A 22 -2.35 -0.91 2.18
CA ASP A 22 -3.77 -1.23 2.20
C ASP A 22 -4.33 -1.31 3.62
N ALA A 23 -5.54 -0.81 3.80
CA ALA A 23 -6.34 -1.07 5.00
C ALA A 23 -7.32 -2.21 4.69
N ALA A 24 -7.04 -3.39 5.21
CA ALA A 24 -7.79 -4.61 4.88
C ALA A 24 -8.68 -5.05 6.05
N LEU A 25 -9.77 -5.76 5.72
CA LEU A 25 -10.59 -6.39 6.73
C LEU A 25 -9.81 -7.49 7.45
N LYS A 26 -9.76 -7.35 8.78
CA LYS A 26 -9.19 -8.36 9.67
C LYS A 26 -10.03 -9.63 9.66
N LEU A 27 -9.36 -10.78 9.73
CA LEU A 27 -10.03 -12.07 9.93
C LEU A 27 -10.47 -12.25 11.39
N GLU A 28 -11.36 -13.21 11.61
CA GLU A 28 -11.75 -13.59 12.97
C GLU A 28 -10.52 -14.07 13.76
N GLY A 29 -10.26 -13.43 14.91
CA GLY A 29 -9.07 -13.67 15.73
C GLY A 29 -7.86 -12.77 15.41
N GLU A 30 -7.92 -11.92 14.37
CA GLU A 30 -6.89 -10.91 14.13
C GLU A 30 -7.09 -9.63 14.94
N GLU A 31 -5.98 -9.08 15.42
CA GLU A 31 -5.96 -7.82 16.15
C GLU A 31 -6.02 -6.62 15.21
N SER A 32 -6.79 -5.62 15.61
CA SER A 32 -6.88 -4.35 14.87
C SER A 32 -5.57 -3.58 15.00
N GLY A 33 -5.01 -3.14 13.87
CA GLY A 33 -3.67 -2.55 13.79
C GLY A 33 -2.56 -3.58 13.58
N LYS A 34 -2.88 -4.86 13.38
CA LYS A 34 -1.88 -5.83 12.93
C LYS A 34 -1.34 -5.40 11.56
N VAL A 35 -0.02 -5.39 11.41
CA VAL A 35 0.66 -5.07 10.16
C VAL A 35 1.17 -6.35 9.51
N ALA A 36 0.81 -6.58 8.25
CA ALA A 36 1.45 -7.57 7.39
C ALA A 36 2.30 -6.87 6.31
N GLU A 37 3.39 -7.51 5.93
CA GLU A 37 4.34 -7.03 4.93
C GLU A 37 4.71 -8.18 3.99
N GLY A 38 4.89 -7.90 2.70
CA GLY A 38 5.26 -8.92 1.73
C GLY A 38 5.67 -8.38 0.37
N VAL A 39 6.11 -9.29 -0.49
CA VAL A 39 6.40 -9.02 -1.91
C VAL A 39 5.13 -9.20 -2.73
N GLY A 40 4.92 -8.30 -3.69
CA GLY A 40 3.72 -8.28 -4.54
C GLY A 40 2.74 -7.20 -4.13
N VAL A 41 1.46 -7.42 -4.42
CA VAL A 41 0.38 -6.47 -4.15
C VAL A 41 -0.64 -7.13 -3.22
N ALA A 42 -0.85 -6.52 -2.06
CA ALA A 42 -1.89 -6.92 -1.12
C ALA A 42 -2.99 -5.85 -1.16
N ILE A 43 -4.16 -6.22 -1.69
CA ILE A 43 -5.33 -5.35 -1.84
C ILE A 43 -6.55 -6.10 -1.31
N GLY A 44 -7.19 -5.56 -0.28
CA GLY A 44 -8.50 -5.95 0.20
C GLY A 44 -9.57 -5.40 -0.73
N GLY A 45 -9.92 -6.16 -1.78
CA GLY A 45 -10.90 -5.72 -2.77
C GLY A 45 -10.97 -6.60 -4.01
N PRO A 46 -11.79 -6.24 -5.01
CA PRO A 46 -11.88 -6.99 -6.25
C PRO A 46 -10.51 -7.10 -6.92
N GLY A 47 -10.06 -8.34 -7.18
CA GLY A 47 -8.70 -8.68 -7.65
C GLY A 47 -8.28 -8.06 -9.00
N VAL A 48 -9.16 -7.30 -9.66
CA VAL A 48 -8.88 -6.58 -10.90
C VAL A 48 -7.77 -5.54 -10.71
N ASP A 49 -7.82 -4.79 -9.60
CA ASP A 49 -6.82 -3.75 -9.35
C ASP A 49 -5.45 -4.33 -9.01
N LYS A 50 -5.43 -5.43 -8.27
CA LYS A 50 -4.24 -6.23 -7.99
C LYS A 50 -3.61 -6.72 -9.31
N TYR A 51 -4.41 -7.38 -10.14
CA TYR A 51 -3.95 -7.93 -11.42
C TYR A 51 -3.33 -6.86 -12.32
N LYS A 52 -3.98 -5.69 -12.44
CA LYS A 52 -3.45 -4.58 -13.26
C LYS A 52 -2.07 -4.09 -12.78
N ILE A 53 -1.88 -3.94 -11.46
CA ILE A 53 -0.61 -3.49 -10.90
C ILE A 53 0.46 -4.57 -11.08
N GLU A 54 0.13 -5.83 -10.80
CA GLU A 54 1.04 -6.97 -10.97
C GLU A 54 1.47 -7.16 -12.43
N GLU A 55 0.54 -7.08 -13.38
CA GLU A 55 0.83 -7.20 -14.81
C GLU A 55 1.75 -6.07 -15.29
N LEU A 56 1.43 -4.83 -14.94
CA LEU A 56 2.26 -3.67 -15.25
C LEU A 56 3.67 -3.83 -14.69
N ALA A 57 3.78 -4.12 -13.40
CA ALA A 57 5.07 -4.28 -12.73
C ALA A 57 5.88 -5.42 -13.33
N LYS A 58 5.25 -6.56 -13.62
CA LYS A 58 5.88 -7.70 -14.28
C LYS A 58 6.37 -7.35 -15.69
N SER A 59 5.56 -6.67 -16.50
CA SER A 59 5.93 -6.28 -17.87
C SER A 59 7.12 -5.32 -17.92
N ARG A 60 7.36 -4.57 -16.85
CA ARG A 60 8.42 -3.57 -16.72
C ARG A 60 9.55 -3.98 -15.78
N ASN A 61 9.52 -5.20 -15.25
CA ASN A 61 10.45 -5.72 -14.23
C ASN A 61 10.60 -4.79 -13.00
N ILE A 62 9.48 -4.25 -12.51
CA ILE A 62 9.44 -3.37 -11.34
C ILE A 62 9.14 -4.22 -10.09
N PRO A 63 10.01 -4.23 -9.07
CA PRO A 63 9.72 -4.83 -7.76
C PRO A 63 8.48 -4.24 -7.09
N LEU A 64 7.70 -5.12 -6.47
CA LEU A 64 6.47 -4.78 -5.75
C LEU A 64 6.60 -5.13 -4.27
N TYR A 65 6.22 -4.20 -3.42
CA TYR A 65 6.15 -4.37 -1.97
C TYR A 65 4.77 -3.97 -1.46
N ALA A 66 4.25 -4.72 -0.49
CA ALA A 66 2.95 -4.44 0.08
C ALA A 66 3.00 -4.40 1.60
N PHE A 67 2.26 -3.44 2.17
CA PHE A 67 1.94 -3.33 3.58
C PHE A 67 0.43 -3.37 3.75
N VAL A 68 -0.04 -4.13 4.71
CA VAL A 68 -1.46 -4.24 5.05
C VAL A 68 -1.64 -3.91 6.53
N VAL A 69 -2.56 -3.00 6.84
CA VAL A 69 -3.03 -2.76 8.20
C VAL A 69 -4.42 -3.35 8.33
N PHE A 70 -4.59 -4.28 9.27
CA PHE A 70 -5.87 -4.96 9.47
C PHE A 70 -6.79 -4.16 10.40
N GLU A 71 -8.02 -3.96 9.96
CA GLU A 71 -9.09 -3.30 10.74
C GLU A 71 -10.44 -3.99 10.51
N SER A 72 -11.41 -3.73 11.38
CA SER A 72 -12.80 -4.13 11.17
C SER A 72 -13.58 -3.09 10.37
N ILE A 73 -14.71 -3.50 9.78
CA ILE A 73 -15.62 -2.59 9.08
C ILE A 73 -16.04 -1.41 9.98
N THR A 74 -16.33 -1.69 11.26
CA THR A 74 -16.72 -0.66 12.21
C THR A 74 -15.59 0.36 12.42
N GLU A 75 -14.35 -0.10 12.54
CA GLU A 75 -13.18 0.78 12.69
C GLU A 75 -12.93 1.64 11.45
N ALA A 76 -13.23 1.14 10.26
CA ALA A 76 -13.09 1.89 9.01
C ALA A 76 -14.10 3.04 8.85
N ILE A 77 -15.21 3.03 9.58
CA ILE A 77 -16.29 4.05 9.51
C ILE A 77 -16.46 4.85 10.81
N THR A 78 -15.61 4.62 11.80
CA THR A 78 -15.62 5.33 13.10
C THR A 78 -14.29 6.04 13.31
N PRO A 79 -14.14 6.89 14.35
CA PRO A 79 -12.85 7.48 14.66
C PRO A 79 -11.76 6.40 14.79
N MET A 80 -10.62 6.66 14.15
CA MET A 80 -9.50 5.72 14.08
C MET A 80 -9.04 5.30 15.48
N LYS A 81 -8.93 3.99 15.72
CA LYS A 81 -8.38 3.47 16.97
C LYS A 81 -6.90 3.76 17.09
N GLU A 82 -6.43 3.96 18.32
CA GLU A 82 -5.02 4.18 18.63
C GLU A 82 -4.11 3.06 18.10
N SER A 83 -4.56 1.81 18.11
CA SER A 83 -3.78 0.68 17.58
C SER A 83 -3.58 0.78 16.06
N ILE A 84 -4.57 1.27 15.32
CA ILE A 84 -4.50 1.47 13.86
C ILE A 84 -3.62 2.69 13.54
N ALA A 85 -3.73 3.77 14.31
CA ALA A 85 -2.86 4.94 14.17
C ALA A 85 -1.38 4.57 14.40
N LYS A 86 -1.08 3.85 15.49
CA LYS A 86 0.27 3.33 15.76
C LYS A 86 0.77 2.39 14.65
N ALA A 87 -0.12 1.56 14.10
CA ALA A 87 0.22 0.70 12.97
C ALA A 87 0.60 1.51 11.72
N ALA A 88 -0.12 2.59 11.44
CA ALA A 88 0.20 3.50 10.35
C ALA A 88 1.57 4.16 10.52
N ASP A 89 1.93 4.57 11.74
CA ASP A 89 3.28 5.10 12.04
C ASP A 89 4.38 4.06 11.78
N VAL A 90 4.14 2.81 12.18
CA VAL A 90 5.05 1.69 11.91
C VAL A 90 5.20 1.46 10.41
N VAL A 91 4.09 1.45 9.65
CA VAL A 91 4.13 1.31 8.19
C VAL A 91 4.89 2.47 7.56
N LEU A 92 4.64 3.71 7.97
CA LEU A 92 5.35 4.88 7.48
C LEU A 92 6.87 4.76 7.68
N ALA A 93 7.30 4.33 8.87
CA ALA A 93 8.72 4.12 9.16
C ALA A 93 9.34 3.04 8.25
N ARG A 94 8.62 1.94 8.02
CA ARG A 94 9.09 0.84 7.14
C ARG A 94 9.14 1.25 5.68
N VAL A 95 8.13 1.96 5.19
CA VAL A 95 8.08 2.50 3.83
C VAL A 95 9.26 3.44 3.59
N LYS A 96 9.51 4.37 4.52
CA LYS A 96 10.67 5.28 4.45
C LYS A 96 11.98 4.51 4.39
N LYS A 97 12.16 3.53 5.28
CA LYS A 97 13.36 2.68 5.30
C LYS A 97 13.55 1.94 3.97
N LEU A 98 12.50 1.34 3.44
CA LEU A 98 12.54 0.61 2.18
C LEU A 98 12.92 1.52 1.00
N ILE A 99 12.38 2.74 0.94
CA ILE A 99 12.76 3.71 -0.09
C ILE A 99 14.24 4.05 0.02
N LEU A 100 14.73 4.37 1.23
CA LEU A 100 16.15 4.70 1.45
C LEU A 100 17.10 3.53 1.11
N GLU A 101 16.66 2.30 1.25
CA GLU A 101 17.45 1.10 0.95
C GLU A 101 17.45 0.72 -0.55
N LYS A 102 16.45 1.15 -1.31
CA LYS A 102 16.19 0.65 -2.68
C LYS A 102 16.21 1.72 -3.77
N VAL A 103 16.19 3.00 -3.38
CA VAL A 103 16.00 4.12 -4.30
C VAL A 103 17.05 5.18 -4.01
N GLU A 104 17.86 5.46 -5.01
CA GLU A 104 18.93 6.46 -4.93
C GLU A 104 18.44 7.86 -5.36
N GLY A 105 19.30 8.87 -5.17
CA GLY A 105 19.00 10.23 -5.57
C GLY A 105 18.74 10.34 -7.08
N GLY A 106 17.57 10.88 -7.45
CA GLY A 106 17.14 11.01 -8.84
C GLY A 106 16.34 9.81 -9.38
N GLU A 107 16.23 8.73 -8.59
CA GLU A 107 15.39 7.59 -8.90
C GLU A 107 13.96 7.77 -8.33
N ILE A 108 13.00 7.04 -8.88
CA ILE A 108 11.58 7.22 -8.55
C ILE A 108 11.07 6.04 -7.74
N ALA A 109 10.46 6.32 -6.59
CA ALA A 109 9.63 5.40 -5.84
C ALA A 109 8.15 5.76 -6.02
N VAL A 110 7.30 4.78 -6.28
CA VAL A 110 5.84 4.99 -6.30
C VAL A 110 5.25 4.37 -5.04
N VAL A 111 4.50 5.16 -4.27
CA VAL A 111 3.75 4.71 -3.10
C VAL A 111 2.27 4.91 -3.37
N ALA A 112 1.48 3.85 -3.26
CA ALA A 112 0.05 3.85 -3.52
C ALA A 112 -0.72 3.39 -2.28
N GLY A 113 -1.57 4.26 -1.75
CA GLY A 113 -2.61 3.85 -0.80
C GLY A 113 -3.71 3.09 -1.53
N ILE A 114 -4.04 1.91 -1.05
CA ILE A 114 -5.14 1.08 -1.52
C ILE A 114 -6.18 1.01 -0.40
N GLY A 115 -7.46 1.12 -0.76
CA GLY A 115 -8.56 1.17 0.20
C GLY A 115 -9.39 2.44 0.07
N ASN A 116 -10.62 2.37 0.54
CA ASN A 116 -11.47 3.55 0.72
C ASN A 116 -10.98 4.31 1.96
N THR A 117 -9.87 5.01 1.86
CA THR A 117 -9.46 5.99 2.87
C THR A 117 -10.38 7.20 2.76
N VAL A 118 -11.61 7.07 3.28
CA VAL A 118 -12.46 8.22 3.65
C VAL A 118 -11.90 8.80 4.95
N GLY A 119 -10.62 9.17 4.92
CA GLY A 119 -9.88 9.75 6.03
C GLY A 119 -9.77 11.25 5.86
N VAL A 120 -10.89 11.95 5.64
CA VAL A 120 -10.96 13.39 5.93
C VAL A 120 -12.35 13.68 6.50
N GLY A 121 -12.40 13.84 7.82
CA GLY A 121 -13.57 14.31 8.55
C GLY A 121 -13.15 14.76 9.94
N GLY A 122 -12.81 16.05 10.07
CA GLY A 122 -12.54 16.75 11.34
C GLY A 122 -11.10 17.20 11.50
#